data_AF-A0A7V8W7H9-F1
#
_entry.id   AF-A0A7V8W7H9-F1
#
_cell.length_a   1.000
_cell.length_b   1.000
_cell.length_c   1.000
_cell.angle_alpha   90.00
_cell.angle_beta   90.00
_cell.angle_gamma   90.00
#
_symmetry.space_group_name_H-M   'P 1'
#
loop_
_entity.id
_entity.type
_entity.pdbx_description
1 polymer ?
#
loop_
_entity_poly.entity_id
_entity_poly.type
_entity_poly.pdbx_seq_one_letter_code
_entity_poly.pdbx_strand_id
1 'polypeptide(L)' 'MSRDGNQRMAGLAHSEIRAMTAACARVKGINMAQGVCDTPAPDSVIHAAQRAMEIGVNTYTRFDGLSELRQALARKLA' A
#
# COMPACT_ATOMS: atom_id res chain seq x y z
N MET A 1 17.56 23.96 10.11
CA MET A 1 18.67 23.34 9.34
C MET A 1 18.38 23.56 7.87
N SER A 2 19.30 24.20 7.15
CA SER A 2 19.28 24.27 5.68
C SER A 2 19.16 22.85 5.13
N ARG A 3 18.17 22.58 4.28
CA ARG A 3 18.12 21.32 3.54
C ARG A 3 18.98 21.53 2.31
N ASP A 4 20.24 21.09 2.36
CA ASP A 4 21.12 21.07 1.19
C ASP A 4 20.72 19.90 0.29
N GLY A 5 19.59 20.03 -0.39
CA GLY A 5 19.00 19.01 -1.27
C GLY A 5 18.79 19.54 -2.69
N ASN A 6 18.63 18.63 -3.65
CA ASN A 6 18.28 18.97 -5.02
C ASN A 6 17.01 19.85 -5.04
N GLN A 7 16.99 20.91 -5.86
CA GLN A 7 15.85 21.83 -5.97
C GLN A 7 14.52 21.11 -6.27
N ARG A 8 14.54 19.96 -6.96
CA ARG A 8 13.35 19.13 -7.19
C ARG A 8 12.68 18.62 -5.91
N MET A 9 13.42 18.58 -4.80
CA MET A 9 12.93 18.13 -3.50
C MET A 9 12.49 19.28 -2.59
N ALA A 10 12.52 20.54 -3.07
CA ALA A 10 12.20 21.70 -2.24
C ALA A 10 10.80 21.62 -1.60
N GLY A 11 9.83 21.01 -2.30
CA GLY A 11 8.47 20.80 -1.80
C GLY A 11 8.24 19.50 -1.02
N LEU A 12 9.26 18.66 -0.84
CA LEU A 12 9.09 17.39 -0.15
C LEU A 12 8.86 17.62 1.35
N ALA A 13 7.69 17.22 1.84
CA ALA A 13 7.29 17.35 3.24
C ALA A 13 6.72 16.04 3.78
N HIS A 14 6.57 15.96 5.11
CA HIS A 14 5.90 14.83 5.72
C HIS A 14 4.39 14.89 5.43
N SER A 15 3.75 13.74 5.21
CA SER A 15 2.30 13.68 5.05
C SER A 15 1.59 14.06 6.35
N GLU A 16 0.70 15.03 6.29
CA GLU A 16 -0.07 15.49 7.46
C GLU A 16 -0.94 14.38 8.04
N ILE A 17 -1.52 13.51 7.20
CA ILE A 17 -2.31 12.35 7.64
C ILE A 17 -1.48 11.45 8.56
N ARG A 18 -0.20 11.19 8.23
CA ARG A 18 0.68 10.38 9.07
C ARG A 18 1.06 11.08 10.38
N ALA A 19 1.30 12.39 10.34
CA ALA A 19 1.56 13.19 11.54
C ALA A 19 0.36 13.17 12.50
N MET A 20 -0.85 13.33 11.97
CA MET A 20 -2.08 13.32 12.76
C MET A 20 -2.40 11.94 13.33
N THR A 21 -2.15 10.85 12.58
CA THR A 21 -2.25 9.49 13.12
C THR A 21 -1.34 9.30 14.35
N ALA A 22 -0.09 9.74 14.28
CA ALA A 22 0.84 9.64 15.42
C ALA A 22 0.40 10.51 16.61
N ALA A 23 -0.08 11.73 16.35
CA ALA A 23 -0.59 12.63 17.37
C ALA A 23 -1.83 12.04 18.09
N CYS A 24 -2.76 11.46 17.33
CA CYS A 24 -3.95 10.79 17.84
C CYS A 24 -3.59 9.57 18.71
N ALA A 25 -2.66 8.72 18.24
CA ALA A 25 -2.22 7.55 18.99
C ALA A 25 -1.58 7.92 20.34
N ARG A 26 -0.78 9.00 20.37
CA ARG A 26 -0.13 9.48 21.60
C ARG A 26 -1.11 9.85 22.71
N VAL A 27 -2.30 10.31 22.35
CA VAL A 27 -3.37 10.66 23.29
C VAL A 27 -4.40 9.54 23.46
N LYS A 28 -4.15 8.34 22.89
CA LYS A 28 -5.11 7.23 22.83
C LYS A 28 -6.48 7.65 22.26
N GLY A 29 -6.45 8.59 21.29
CA GLY A 29 -7.65 9.13 20.67
C GLY A 29 -8.23 8.19 19.61
N ILE A 30 -9.51 8.40 19.27
CA ILE A 30 -10.19 7.72 18.17
C ILE A 30 -9.83 8.42 16.85
N ASN A 31 -9.12 7.73 15.97
CA ASN A 31 -8.68 8.30 14.70
C ASN A 31 -9.75 8.15 13.61
N MET A 32 -10.55 9.19 13.39
CA MET A 32 -11.58 9.21 12.33
C MET A 32 -11.03 9.54 10.93
N ALA A 33 -9.75 9.88 10.81
CA ALA A 33 -9.12 10.23 9.53
C ALA A 33 -8.48 9.03 8.83
N GLN A 34 -8.36 7.88 9.49
CA GLN A 34 -7.73 6.69 8.91
C GLN A 34 -8.66 6.05 7.87
N GLY A 35 -8.32 6.17 6.59
CA GLY A 35 -9.10 5.61 5.48
C GLY A 35 -8.89 4.11 5.21
N VAL A 36 -8.04 3.44 5.99
CA VAL A 36 -7.86 1.99 5.96
C VAL A 36 -8.35 1.45 7.30
N CYS A 37 -9.50 0.80 7.28
CA CYS A 37 -10.09 0.13 8.42
C CYS A 37 -9.24 -1.07 8.88
N ASP A 38 -9.39 -1.47 10.15
CA ASP A 38 -8.86 -2.75 10.68
C ASP A 38 -9.60 -3.98 10.11
N THR A 39 -10.03 -3.88 8.85
CA THR A 39 -10.72 -4.97 8.16
C THR A 39 -9.66 -5.98 7.70
N PRO A 40 -9.80 -7.26 8.09
CA PRO A 40 -8.88 -8.29 7.63
C PRO A 40 -8.93 -8.40 6.10
N ALA A 41 -7.80 -8.78 5.49
CA ALA A 41 -7.80 -9.17 4.09
C ALA A 41 -8.77 -10.35 3.87
N PRO A 42 -9.49 -10.43 2.74
CA PRO A 42 -10.37 -11.56 2.48
C PRO A 42 -9.62 -12.90 2.49
N ASP A 43 -10.22 -13.95 3.07
CA ASP A 43 -9.61 -15.29 3.17
C ASP A 43 -9.15 -15.84 1.82
N SER A 44 -9.88 -15.54 0.74
CA SER A 44 -9.51 -15.95 -0.61
C SER A 44 -8.16 -15.39 -1.06
N VAL A 45 -7.84 -14.16 -0.65
CA VAL A 45 -6.56 -13.50 -0.94
C VAL A 45 -5.45 -14.14 -0.09
N ILE A 46 -5.72 -14.37 1.19
CA ILE A 46 -4.76 -14.99 2.12
C ILE A 46 -4.38 -16.40 1.64
N HIS A 47 -5.36 -17.25 1.36
CA HIS A 47 -5.12 -18.62 0.88
C HIS A 47 -4.44 -18.64 -0.50
N ALA A 48 -4.78 -17.71 -1.39
CA ALA A 48 -4.10 -17.62 -2.70
C ALA A 48 -2.62 -17.23 -2.56
N ALA A 49 -2.30 -16.30 -1.66
CA ALA A 49 -0.92 -15.91 -1.37
C ALA A 49 -0.12 -17.09 -0.79
N GLN A 50 -0.70 -17.86 0.13
CA GLN A 50 -0.09 -19.08 0.67
C GLN A 50 0.23 -20.09 -0.44
N ARG A 51 -0.76 -20.45 -1.26
CA ARG A 51 -0.55 -21.38 -2.38
C ARG A 51 0.52 -20.88 -3.36
N ALA A 52 0.51 -19.58 -3.69
CA ALA A 52 1.51 -19.00 -4.58
C ALA A 52 2.94 -19.18 -4.05
N MET A 53 3.13 -19.02 -2.73
CA MET A 53 4.42 -19.30 -2.08
C MET A 53 4.78 -20.78 -2.13
N GLU A 54 3.83 -21.69 -1.87
CA GLU A 54 4.04 -23.14 -1.90
C GLU A 54 4.49 -23.65 -3.28
N ILE A 55 3.92 -23.09 -4.36
CA ILE A 55 4.25 -23.50 -5.74
C ILE A 55 5.42 -22.71 -6.35
N GLY A 56 6.09 -21.84 -5.58
CA GLY A 56 7.28 -21.12 -6.01
C GLY A 56 7.03 -19.91 -6.94
N VAL A 57 5.91 -19.20 -6.79
CA VAL A 57 5.66 -17.92 -7.48
C VAL A 57 6.37 -16.79 -6.73
N ASN A 58 7.70 -16.78 -6.83
CA ASN A 58 8.58 -15.85 -6.11
C ASN A 58 9.76 -15.32 -6.95
N THR A 59 9.62 -15.34 -8.28
CA THR A 59 10.61 -14.83 -9.22
C THR A 59 10.22 -13.46 -9.77
N TYR A 60 11.16 -12.77 -10.41
CA TYR A 60 10.89 -11.49 -11.06
C TYR A 60 9.77 -11.63 -12.09
N THR A 61 8.81 -10.71 -12.01
CA THR A 61 7.74 -10.59 -13.00
C THR A 61 8.13 -9.58 -14.08
N ARG A 62 7.34 -9.52 -15.15
CA ARG A 62 7.53 -8.51 -16.20
C ARG A 62 7.27 -7.10 -15.67
N PHE A 63 7.97 -6.11 -16.24
CA PHE A 63 7.81 -4.70 -15.86
C PHE A 63 6.38 -4.17 -16.03
N ASP A 64 5.62 -4.77 -16.96
CA ASP A 64 4.23 -4.40 -17.26
C ASP A 64 3.20 -5.22 -16.48
N GLY A 65 3.64 -6.07 -15.54
CA GLY A 65 2.79 -6.88 -14.68
C GLY A 65 2.41 -8.25 -15.24
N LEU A 66 1.75 -9.07 -14.41
CA LEU A 66 1.29 -10.41 -14.76
C LEU A 66 0.14 -10.35 -15.78
N SER A 67 0.25 -11.10 -16.88
CA SER A 67 -0.78 -11.15 -17.92
C SER A 67 -2.16 -11.51 -17.37
N GLU A 68 -2.22 -12.48 -16.46
CA GLU A 68 -3.46 -12.93 -15.81
C GLU A 68 -4.13 -11.80 -15.01
N LEU A 69 -3.35 -11.03 -14.25
CA LEU A 69 -3.85 -9.90 -13.48
C LEU A 69 -4.36 -8.78 -14.39
N ARG A 70 -3.63 -8.46 -15.46
CA ARG A 70 -4.05 -7.45 -16.44
C ARG A 70 -5.36 -7.83 -17.11
N GLN A 71 -5.52 -9.08 -17.53
CA GLN A 71 -6.76 -9.57 -18.11
C GLN A 71 -7.92 -9.57 -17.12
N ALA A 72 -7.67 -9.93 -15.85
CA ALA A 72 -8.68 -9.88 -14.80
C ALA A 72 -9.17 -8.43 -14.54
N LEU A 73 -8.24 -7.46 -14.52
CA LEU A 73 -8.57 -6.04 -14.40
C LEU A 73 -9.38 -5.56 -15.61
N ALA A 74 -8.98 -5.92 -16.83
CA ALA A 74 -9.71 -5.57 -18.05
C ALA A 74 -11.16 -6.11 -18.01
N ARG A 75 -11.35 -7.37 -17.59
CA ARG A 75 -12.69 -7.95 -17.41
C ARG A 75 -13.52 -7.28 -16.32
N LYS A 76 -12.89 -6.81 -15.24
CA LYS A 76 -13.58 -6.10 -14.14
C LYS A 76 -14.09 -4.72 -14.58
N LEU A 77 -13.42 -4.09 -15.53
CA LEU A 77 -13.72 -2.75 -16.03
C LEU A 77 -14.57 -2.74 -17.30
N ALA A 78 -14.85 -3.91 -17.88
CA ALA A 78 -15.75 -4.07 -19.02
C ALA A 78 -17.21 -4.08 -18.56
#